data_AF-A0A4Q2ZEG3-F1
#
_entry.id   AF-A0A4Q2ZEG3-F1
#
_cell.length_a   1.000
_cell.length_b   1.000
_cell.length_c   1.000
_cell.angle_alpha   90.00
_cell.angle_beta   90.00
_cell.angle_gamma   90.00
#
_symmetry.space_group_name_H-M   'P 1'
#
loop_
_entity.id
_entity.type
_entity.pdbx_description
1 polymer ?
#
loop_
_entity_poly.entity_id
_entity_poly.type
_entity_poly.pdbx_seq_one_letter_code
_entity_poly.pdbx_strand_id
1 'polypeptide(L)'
;MKLRALLLCGALAACSAAAPPKAPPAGYAFPELSGRVVDAADLLPPTQEAKLAAKLASFEMRTKHQFVVVTVNSLGGHDIADYGLALGRWWGVGRKDVNDGVLLIVAPVERKVRIEVGYGLEKALRDEEAAAILKDAVLPRFKERNMADGILAASDGIIRETS
;
A
#
# COMPACT_ATOMS: atom_id res chain seq x y z
N MET A 1 -64.71 -8.75 33.86
CA MET A 1 -63.88 -9.94 33.57
C MET A 1 -62.89 -9.57 32.46
N LYS A 2 -61.58 -9.52 32.79
CA LYS A 2 -60.35 -9.72 31.97
C LYS A 2 -60.29 -9.06 30.56
N LEU A 3 -59.23 -8.41 30.08
CA LEU A 3 -57.80 -8.47 30.38
C LEU A 3 -57.10 -7.26 29.69
N ARG A 4 -56.13 -6.64 30.36
CA ARG A 4 -55.16 -5.72 29.75
C ARG A 4 -54.14 -6.55 28.95
N ALA A 5 -53.91 -6.22 27.68
CA ALA A 5 -52.76 -6.74 26.93
C ALA A 5 -51.66 -5.69 26.90
N LEU A 6 -50.54 -6.04 27.53
CA LEU A 6 -49.30 -5.30 27.68
C LEU A 6 -48.23 -6.03 26.83
N LEU A 7 -47.25 -5.27 26.33
CA LEU A 7 -45.97 -5.68 25.73
C LEU A 7 -46.04 -6.27 24.30
N LEU A 8 -45.01 -6.15 23.45
CA LEU A 8 -43.58 -6.05 23.76
C LEU A 8 -42.84 -5.32 22.61
N CYS A 9 -42.04 -4.32 22.98
CA CYS A 9 -41.10 -3.63 22.09
C CYS A 9 -40.00 -4.62 21.70
N GLY A 10 -40.00 -5.11 20.46
CA GLY A 10 -38.93 -5.95 19.91
C GLY A 10 -37.86 -5.09 19.26
N ALA A 11 -36.98 -4.46 20.05
CA ALA A 11 -35.78 -3.83 19.52
C ALA A 11 -34.78 -4.94 19.17
N LEU A 12 -34.71 -5.31 17.89
CA LEU A 12 -33.67 -6.17 17.34
C LEU A 12 -32.35 -5.38 17.39
N ALA A 13 -31.56 -5.58 18.45
CA ALA A 13 -30.20 -5.09 18.52
C ALA A 13 -29.35 -5.88 17.52
N ALA A 14 -29.16 -5.34 16.31
CA ALA A 14 -28.19 -5.85 15.36
C ALA A 14 -26.78 -5.54 15.88
N CYS A 15 -26.19 -6.48 16.63
CA CYS A 15 -24.75 -6.50 16.86
C CYS A 15 -24.06 -6.69 15.51
N SER A 16 -23.53 -5.61 14.95
CA SER A 16 -22.63 -5.68 13.80
C SER A 16 -21.34 -6.33 14.28
N ALA A 17 -21.21 -7.65 14.10
CA ALA A 17 -19.99 -8.36 14.38
C ALA A 17 -18.95 -7.93 13.34
N ALA A 18 -18.03 -7.04 13.74
CA ALA A 18 -16.85 -6.75 12.94
C ALA A 18 -16.09 -8.07 12.71
N ALA A 19 -15.83 -8.41 11.46
CA ALA A 19 -15.05 -9.60 11.13
C ALA A 19 -13.67 -9.49 11.82
N PRO A 20 -13.13 -10.60 12.38
CA PRO A 20 -11.82 -10.57 13.02
C PRO A 20 -10.76 -10.11 12.02
N PRO A 21 -9.75 -9.33 12.46
CA PRO A 21 -8.65 -8.95 11.59
C PRO A 21 -8.05 -10.23 11.02
N LYS A 22 -7.88 -10.25 9.70
CA LYS A 22 -7.15 -11.29 9.00
C LYS A 22 -5.78 -11.37 9.74
N ALA A 23 -5.30 -12.57 10.08
CA ALA A 23 -3.91 -12.76 10.57
C ALA A 23 -2.92 -12.86 9.40
N PRO A 24 -1.75 -12.18 9.44
CA PRO A 24 -0.78 -12.23 8.34
C PRO A 24 -0.32 -13.67 8.07
N PRO A 25 0.12 -13.98 6.84
CA PRO A 25 0.65 -15.30 6.53
C PRO A 25 1.81 -15.65 7.47
N ALA A 26 1.91 -16.94 7.83
CA ALA A 26 2.94 -17.41 8.75
C ALA A 26 4.35 -16.99 8.30
N GLY A 27 5.14 -16.44 9.23
CA GLY A 27 6.51 -16.00 8.97
C GLY A 27 6.65 -14.56 8.48
N TYR A 28 5.55 -13.83 8.23
CA TYR A 28 5.59 -12.41 7.87
C TYR A 28 5.16 -11.50 9.02
N ALA A 29 5.88 -10.40 9.20
CA ALA A 29 5.52 -9.30 10.08
C ALA A 29 5.26 -8.05 9.22
N PHE A 30 4.00 -7.86 8.82
CA PHE A 30 3.61 -6.73 7.98
C PHE A 30 3.17 -5.53 8.81
N PRO A 31 3.47 -4.29 8.37
CA PRO A 31 2.84 -3.11 8.95
C PRO A 31 1.33 -3.10 8.65
N GLU A 32 0.57 -2.41 9.50
CA GLU A 32 -0.84 -2.15 9.24
C GLU A 32 -0.99 -1.21 8.04
N LEU A 33 -1.99 -1.45 7.19
CA LEU A 33 -2.32 -0.53 6.11
C LEU A 33 -3.07 0.68 6.70
N SER A 34 -2.34 1.76 6.97
CA SER A 34 -2.91 3.01 7.53
C SER A 34 -3.32 4.02 6.46
N GLY A 35 -2.96 3.80 5.19
CA GLY A 35 -3.28 4.70 4.09
C GLY A 35 -2.48 4.39 2.82
N ARG A 36 -2.40 5.38 1.92
CA ARG A 36 -1.60 5.27 0.68
C ARG A 36 -0.09 5.42 0.92
N VAL A 37 0.29 5.89 2.10
CA VAL A 37 1.68 5.92 2.55
C VAL A 37 1.73 5.26 3.92
N VAL A 38 2.65 4.32 4.07
CA VAL A 38 2.95 3.61 5.32
C VAL A 38 4.45 3.72 5.56
N ASP A 39 4.89 4.74 6.29
CA ASP A 39 6.31 5.03 6.52
C ASP A 39 6.82 4.41 7.82
N ALA A 40 6.87 3.07 7.91
CA ALA A 40 7.27 2.40 9.16
C ALA A 40 8.78 2.55 9.47
N ALA A 41 9.60 2.93 8.50
CA ALA A 41 11.03 3.17 8.67
C ALA A 41 11.40 4.66 8.84
N ASP A 42 10.41 5.56 8.98
CA ASP A 42 10.61 6.99 9.23
C ASP A 42 11.57 7.65 8.21
N LEU A 43 11.36 7.36 6.92
CA LEU A 43 12.20 7.85 5.83
C LEU A 43 11.69 9.15 5.22
N LEU A 44 10.42 9.50 5.44
CA LEU A 44 9.78 10.68 4.89
C LEU A 44 9.58 11.73 5.98
N PRO A 45 10.04 12.98 5.77
CA PRO A 45 9.63 14.08 6.62
C PRO A 45 8.09 14.20 6.65
N PRO A 46 7.45 14.50 7.79
CA PRO A 46 5.98 14.48 7.91
C PRO A 46 5.24 15.33 6.88
N THR A 47 5.83 16.47 6.48
CA THR A 47 5.25 17.34 5.45
C THR A 47 5.31 16.72 4.05
N GLN A 48 6.33 15.92 3.74
CA GLN A 48 6.46 15.22 2.48
C GLN A 48 5.55 13.99 2.45
N GLU A 49 5.47 13.24 3.55
CA GLU A 49 4.55 12.11 3.71
C GLU A 49 3.10 12.54 3.46
N ALA A 50 2.65 13.62 4.13
CA ALA A 50 1.29 14.15 3.95
C ALA A 50 1.02 14.60 2.51
N LYS A 51 1.99 15.26 1.86
CA LYS A 51 1.87 15.68 0.45
C LYS A 51 1.80 14.49 -0.49
N LEU A 52 2.61 13.46 -0.25
CA LEU A 52 2.60 12.23 -1.04
C LEU A 52 1.26 11.51 -0.87
N ALA A 53 0.78 11.34 0.37
CA ALA A 53 -0.52 10.71 0.64
C ALA A 53 -1.67 11.43 -0.09
N ALA A 54 -1.70 12.78 -0.07
CA ALA A 54 -2.69 13.56 -0.80
C ALA A 54 -2.58 13.42 -2.33
N LYS A 55 -1.35 13.36 -2.86
CA LYS A 55 -1.08 13.12 -4.28
C LYS A 55 -1.61 11.75 -4.71
N LEU A 56 -1.32 10.71 -3.94
CA LEU A 56 -1.78 9.34 -4.21
C LEU A 56 -3.30 9.20 -4.08
N ALA A 57 -3.92 9.91 -3.13
CA ALA A 57 -5.38 9.94 -3.01
C ALA A 57 -6.03 10.59 -4.24
N SER A 58 -5.46 11.70 -4.71
CA SER A 58 -5.93 12.39 -5.92
C SER A 58 -5.73 11.53 -7.17
N PHE A 59 -4.63 10.79 -7.26
CA PHE A 59 -4.38 9.83 -8.34
C PHE A 59 -5.44 8.74 -8.37
N GLU A 60 -5.66 8.04 -7.25
CA GLU A 60 -6.67 6.98 -7.14
C GLU A 60 -8.09 7.49 -7.45
N MET A 61 -8.44 8.72 -7.03
CA MET A 61 -9.72 9.31 -7.38
C MET A 61 -9.95 9.42 -8.89
N ARG A 62 -8.90 9.80 -9.65
CA ARG A 62 -8.96 10.01 -11.10
C ARG A 62 -8.91 8.71 -11.89
N THR A 63 -8.02 7.78 -11.53
CA THR A 63 -7.74 6.58 -12.33
C THR A 63 -8.41 5.31 -11.79
N LYS A 64 -8.81 5.32 -10.51
CA LYS A 64 -9.21 4.14 -9.71
C LYS A 64 -8.07 3.16 -9.40
N HIS A 65 -6.86 3.40 -9.93
CA HIS A 65 -5.68 2.61 -9.62
C HIS A 65 -5.26 2.87 -8.17
N GLN A 66 -4.88 1.81 -7.46
CA GLN A 66 -4.46 1.89 -6.06
C GLN A 66 -2.94 1.84 -5.98
N PHE A 67 -2.32 2.98 -5.69
CA PHE A 67 -0.88 3.06 -5.48
C PHE A 67 -0.56 3.32 -4.01
N VAL A 68 0.19 2.39 -3.40
CA VAL A 68 0.66 2.47 -2.01
C VAL A 68 2.18 2.55 -1.97
N VAL A 69 2.70 3.46 -1.17
CA VAL A 69 4.13 3.55 -0.82
C VAL A 69 4.31 3.00 0.59
N VAL A 70 5.25 2.08 0.77
CA VAL A 70 5.56 1.50 2.06
C VAL A 70 7.07 1.48 2.30
N THR A 71 7.47 1.96 3.47
CA THR A 71 8.83 1.78 4.00
C THR A 71 8.76 0.82 5.18
N VAL A 72 9.69 -0.11 5.29
CA VAL A 72 9.70 -1.15 6.33
C VAL A 72 11.06 -1.24 6.99
N ASN A 73 11.09 -1.40 8.31
CA ASN A 73 12.36 -1.49 9.05
C ASN A 73 13.18 -2.72 8.67
N SER A 74 12.53 -3.82 8.31
CA SER A 74 13.20 -5.05 7.84
C SER A 74 12.23 -5.91 7.02
N LEU A 75 12.80 -6.72 6.13
CA LEU A 75 12.08 -7.78 5.40
C LEU A 75 11.97 -9.08 6.20
N GLY A 76 12.51 -9.15 7.42
CA GLY A 76 12.42 -10.34 8.28
C GLY A 76 13.14 -11.56 7.72
N GLY A 77 14.18 -11.36 6.91
CA GLY A 77 14.94 -12.42 6.24
C GLY A 77 14.35 -12.91 4.91
N HIS A 78 13.21 -12.36 4.48
CA HIS A 78 12.60 -12.69 3.19
C HIS A 78 13.24 -11.91 2.03
N ASP A 79 13.14 -12.46 0.81
CA ASP A 79 13.43 -11.65 -0.38
C ASP A 79 12.36 -10.56 -0.57
N ILE A 80 12.74 -9.41 -1.14
CA ILE A 80 11.82 -8.28 -1.30
C ILE A 80 10.69 -8.60 -2.29
N ALA A 81 10.91 -9.48 -3.27
CA ALA A 81 9.86 -9.89 -4.20
C ALA A 81 8.81 -10.76 -3.50
N ASP A 82 9.25 -11.73 -2.71
CA ASP A 82 8.34 -12.58 -1.92
C ASP A 82 7.59 -11.76 -0.86
N TYR A 83 8.30 -10.86 -0.18
CA TYR A 83 7.71 -9.93 0.78
C TYR A 83 6.67 -9.03 0.12
N GLY A 84 6.99 -8.43 -1.02
CA GLY A 84 6.12 -7.50 -1.72
C GLY A 84 4.87 -8.15 -2.28
N LEU A 85 5.01 -9.32 -2.92
CA LEU A 85 3.87 -10.10 -3.39
C LEU A 85 2.95 -10.51 -2.23
N ALA A 86 3.53 -10.99 -1.13
CA ALA A 86 2.75 -11.38 0.04
C ALA A 86 2.06 -10.18 0.70
N LEU A 87 2.74 -9.03 0.82
CA LEU A 87 2.18 -7.79 1.36
C LEU A 87 1.04 -7.24 0.49
N GLY A 88 1.23 -7.16 -0.83
CA GLY A 88 0.19 -6.68 -1.75
C GLY A 88 -1.07 -7.53 -1.69
N ARG A 89 -0.93 -8.87 -1.66
CA ARG A 89 -2.05 -9.82 -1.46
C ARG A 89 -2.66 -9.73 -0.07
N TRP A 90 -1.83 -9.46 0.92
CA TRP A 90 -2.25 -9.33 2.31
C TRP A 90 -3.21 -8.17 2.48
N TRP A 91 -2.75 -6.99 2.05
CA TRP A 91 -3.50 -5.74 2.05
C TRP A 91 -4.63 -5.69 1.02
N GLY A 92 -4.55 -6.51 -0.04
CA GLY A 92 -5.54 -6.49 -1.12
C GLY A 92 -5.45 -5.19 -1.93
N VAL A 93 -4.23 -4.75 -2.24
CA VAL A 93 -4.01 -3.53 -3.04
C VAL A 93 -4.43 -3.78 -4.49
N GLY A 94 -5.29 -2.91 -5.01
CA GLY A 94 -5.92 -3.03 -6.32
C GLY A 94 -7.37 -3.51 -6.18
N ARG A 95 -8.22 -3.08 -7.11
CA ARG A 95 -9.60 -3.54 -7.18
C ARG A 95 -9.64 -5.01 -7.55
N LYS A 96 -10.49 -5.76 -6.86
CA LYS A 96 -10.74 -7.18 -7.13
C LYS A 96 -11.06 -7.39 -8.62
N ASP A 97 -10.48 -8.43 -9.19
CA ASP A 97 -10.61 -8.86 -10.60
C ASP A 97 -10.02 -7.88 -11.64
N VAL A 98 -9.79 -6.60 -11.29
CA VAL A 98 -9.10 -5.63 -12.14
C VAL A 98 -7.59 -5.70 -11.95
N ASN A 99 -7.12 -5.93 -10.72
CA ASN A 99 -5.70 -6.01 -10.36
C ASN A 99 -4.92 -4.72 -10.71
N ASP A 100 -5.52 -3.56 -10.45
CA ASP A 100 -4.95 -2.24 -10.72
C ASP A 100 -4.22 -1.63 -9.52
N GLY A 101 -3.49 -2.47 -8.79
CA GLY A 101 -2.67 -2.09 -7.64
C GLY A 101 -1.20 -1.88 -8.01
N VAL A 102 -0.52 -0.96 -7.33
CA VAL A 102 0.95 -0.81 -7.35
C VAL A 102 1.46 -0.64 -5.92
N LEU A 103 2.55 -1.31 -5.57
CA LEU A 103 3.29 -1.03 -4.34
C LEU A 103 4.70 -0.56 -4.67
N LEU A 104 5.15 0.54 -4.04
CA LEU A 104 6.56 0.88 -3.93
C LEU A 104 7.04 0.51 -2.53
N ILE A 105 7.99 -0.41 -2.44
CA ILE A 105 8.49 -0.96 -1.18
C ILE A 105 9.93 -0.54 -1.00
N VAL A 106 10.25 0.05 0.16
CA VAL A 106 11.61 0.44 0.54
C VAL A 106 12.00 -0.23 1.85
N ALA A 107 13.11 -0.97 1.83
CA ALA A 107 13.70 -1.63 2.99
C ALA A 107 15.14 -1.13 3.17
N PRO A 108 15.37 -0.10 4.01
CA PRO A 108 16.66 0.57 4.12
C PRO A 108 17.74 -0.31 4.77
N VAL A 109 17.38 -1.21 5.69
CA VAL A 109 18.32 -2.14 6.34
C VAL A 109 18.92 -3.11 5.32
N GLU A 110 18.07 -3.73 4.50
CA GLU A 110 18.48 -4.62 3.43
C GLU A 110 18.98 -3.86 2.18
N ARG A 111 18.84 -2.52 2.15
CA ARG A 111 19.13 -1.64 1.02
C ARG A 111 18.44 -2.08 -0.27
N LYS A 112 17.20 -2.54 -0.14
CA LYS A 112 16.37 -3.01 -1.25
C LYS A 112 15.22 -2.04 -1.51
N VAL A 113 14.87 -1.89 -2.78
CA VAL A 113 13.67 -1.19 -3.25
C VAL A 113 13.04 -2.00 -4.36
N ARG A 114 11.71 -2.04 -4.39
CA ARG A 114 10.97 -2.77 -5.41
C ARG A 114 9.65 -2.08 -5.74
N ILE A 115 9.23 -2.21 -6.99
CA ILE A 115 7.89 -1.87 -7.45
C ILE A 115 7.17 -3.19 -7.73
N GLU A 116 6.06 -3.44 -7.04
CA GLU A 116 5.13 -4.53 -7.39
C GLU A 116 4.00 -3.93 -8.23
N VAL A 117 3.74 -4.53 -9.38
CA VAL A 117 2.71 -4.09 -10.31
C VAL A 117 1.64 -5.17 -10.41
N GLY A 118 0.38 -4.78 -10.23
CA GLY A 118 -0.75 -5.67 -10.45
C GLY A 118 -0.98 -5.90 -11.95
N TYR A 119 -1.47 -7.09 -12.30
CA TYR A 119 -1.67 -7.54 -13.68
C TYR A 119 -2.46 -6.55 -14.55
N GLY A 120 -3.41 -5.81 -13.96
CA GLY A 120 -4.22 -4.81 -14.68
C GLY A 120 -3.42 -3.61 -15.19
N LEU A 121 -2.22 -3.38 -14.65
CA LEU A 121 -1.35 -2.25 -14.97
C LEU A 121 -0.09 -2.64 -15.74
N GLU A 122 0.18 -3.93 -15.95
CA GLU A 122 1.41 -4.39 -16.63
C GLU A 122 1.57 -3.83 -18.05
N LYS A 123 0.48 -3.46 -18.73
CA LYS A 123 0.55 -2.80 -20.05
C LYS A 123 0.97 -1.33 -19.98
N ALA A 124 0.68 -0.67 -18.86
CA ALA A 124 0.95 0.74 -18.63
C ALA A 124 2.33 0.93 -17.97
N LEU A 125 2.62 0.11 -16.96
CA LEU A 125 3.89 0.06 -16.25
C LEU A 125 4.48 -1.35 -16.40
N ARG A 126 5.27 -1.58 -17.45
CA ARG A 126 5.94 -2.87 -17.68
C ARG A 126 7.21 -2.93 -16.83
N ASP A 127 7.82 -4.12 -16.82
CA ASP A 127 9.06 -4.37 -16.09
C ASP A 127 10.19 -3.40 -16.47
N GLU A 128 10.27 -3.03 -17.75
CA GLU A 128 11.32 -2.11 -18.23
C GLU A 128 11.11 -0.68 -17.74
N GLU A 129 9.88 -0.16 -17.70
CA GLU A 129 9.60 1.15 -17.11
C GLU A 129 9.83 1.15 -15.60
N ALA A 130 9.37 0.12 -14.90
CA ALA A 130 9.59 -0.01 -13.46
C ALA A 130 11.10 -0.06 -13.13
N ALA A 131 11.87 -0.84 -13.89
CA ALA A 131 13.32 -0.91 -13.76
C ALA A 131 14.00 0.43 -14.05
N ALA A 132 13.56 1.15 -15.09
CA ALA A 132 14.07 2.48 -15.42
C ALA A 132 13.80 3.49 -14.31
N ILE A 133 12.58 3.51 -13.75
CA ILE A 133 12.23 4.37 -12.62
C ILE A 133 13.18 4.11 -11.44
N LEU A 134 13.38 2.85 -11.05
CA LEU A 134 14.28 2.53 -9.94
C LEU A 134 15.72 2.94 -10.26
N LYS A 135 16.22 2.60 -11.45
CA LYS A 135 17.60 2.87 -11.86
C LYS A 135 17.91 4.36 -11.93
N ASP A 136 17.01 5.16 -12.49
CA ASP A 136 17.29 6.55 -12.86
C ASP A 136 16.81 7.54 -11.79
N ALA A 137 15.68 7.24 -11.13
CA ALA A 137 15.12 8.11 -10.11
C ALA A 137 15.55 7.74 -8.68
N VAL A 138 15.62 6.44 -8.36
CA VAL A 138 15.78 5.98 -6.97
C VAL A 138 17.24 5.74 -6.58
N LEU A 139 17.91 4.84 -7.29
CA LEU A 139 19.24 4.35 -6.89
C LEU A 139 20.29 5.46 -6.75
N PRO A 140 20.35 6.51 -7.59
CA PRO A 140 21.28 7.62 -7.40
C PRO A 140 21.04 8.36 -6.09
N ARG A 141 19.77 8.69 -5.79
CA ARG A 141 19.39 9.43 -4.58
C ARG A 141 19.62 8.60 -3.31
N PHE A 142 19.37 7.29 -3.37
CA PHE A 142 19.65 6.39 -2.25
C PHE A 142 21.15 6.31 -1.94
N LYS A 143 22.02 6.32 -2.97
CA LYS A 143 23.48 6.39 -2.78
C LYS A 143 23.92 7.68 -2.09
N GLU A 144 23.22 8.78 -2.36
CA GLU A 144 23.44 10.09 -1.72
C GLU A 144 22.76 10.21 -0.35
N ARG A 145 22.20 9.12 0.19
CA ARG A 145 21.42 9.09 1.45
C ARG A 145 20.17 9.98 1.44
N ASN A 146 19.68 10.32 0.25
CA ASN A 146 18.46 11.09 0.06
C ASN A 146 17.29 10.17 -0.32
N MET A 147 16.88 9.33 0.64
CA MET A 147 15.84 8.32 0.39
C MET A 147 14.47 8.95 0.14
N ALA A 148 14.14 10.03 0.85
CA ALA A 148 12.86 10.73 0.68
C ALA A 148 12.67 11.22 -0.76
N ASP A 149 13.65 11.90 -1.33
CA ASP A 149 13.54 12.37 -2.72
C ASP A 149 13.52 11.20 -3.72
N GLY A 150 14.19 10.09 -3.41
CA GLY A 150 14.10 8.85 -4.21
C GLY A 150 12.70 8.28 -4.25
N ILE A 151 12.02 8.22 -3.09
CA ILE A 151 10.64 7.74 -2.97
C ILE A 151 9.67 8.66 -3.72
N LEU A 152 9.83 9.99 -3.56
CA LEU A 152 8.99 10.96 -4.25
C LEU A 152 9.17 10.88 -5.77
N ALA A 153 10.41 10.79 -6.26
CA ALA A 153 10.70 10.70 -7.68
C ALA A 153 10.20 9.39 -8.30
N ALA A 154 10.32 8.25 -7.59
CA ALA A 154 9.70 7.00 -8.02
C ALA A 154 8.18 7.11 -8.12
N SER A 155 7.56 7.73 -7.11
CA SER A 155 6.11 7.91 -7.07
C SER A 155 5.63 8.73 -8.27
N ASP A 156 6.34 9.80 -8.62
CA ASP A 156 6.02 10.61 -9.80
C ASP A 156 6.21 9.83 -11.12
N GLY A 157 7.25 8.99 -11.21
CA GLY A 157 7.45 8.08 -12.34
C GLY A 157 6.29 7.09 -12.50
N ILE A 158 5.92 6.39 -11.42
CA ILE A 158 4.82 5.42 -11.41
C ILE A 158 3.50 6.08 -11.81
N ILE A 159 3.18 7.24 -11.23
CA ILE A 159 1.98 8.00 -11.57
C ILE A 159 1.97 8.34 -13.06
N ARG A 160 3.10 8.81 -13.62
CA ARG A 160 3.20 9.17 -15.04
C ARG A 160 2.91 7.99 -15.97
N GLU A 161 3.44 6.81 -15.68
CA GLU A 161 3.20 5.61 -16.51
C GLU A 161 1.78 5.03 -16.34
N THR A 162 1.11 5.32 -15.23
CA THR A 162 -0.19 4.69 -14.87
C THR A 162 -1.36 5.66 -14.76
N SER A 163 -1.21 6.90 -15.24
CA SER A 163 -2.27 7.93 -15.23
C SER A 163 -3.24 7.85 -16.41
#